data_AF-A0A2G9WTX1-F1
#
_entry.id   AF-A0A2G9WTX1-F1
#
_cell.length_a   1.000
_cell.length_b   1.000
_cell.length_c   1.000
_cell.angle_alpha   90.00
_cell.angle_beta   90.00
_cell.angle_gamma   90.00
#
_symmetry.space_group_name_H-M   'P 1'
#
loop_
_entity.id
_entity.type
_entity.pdbx_description
1 polymer ?
#
loop_
_entity_poly.entity_id
_entity_poly.type
_entity_poly.pdbx_seq_one_letter_code
_entity_poly.pdbx_strand_id
1 'polypeptide(L)'
;MLTLASDKPSLDLEADIDQVAAATAVGYLHAKIEQQNSGVVRGNICELTPKQALCPKWSAEGKTMRDIAVLEDMSFATVNFHLNNARKALDAGSLAQATAIATRLGLI
;
A
#
# COMPACT_ATOMS: atom_id res chain seq x y z
N MET A 1 -6.69 -13.35 -0.96
CA MET A 1 -6.58 -14.74 -0.48
C MET A 1 -7.44 -14.86 0.76
N LEU A 2 -8.36 -15.83 0.81
CA LEU A 2 -9.17 -16.15 1.98
C LEU A 2 -8.74 -17.53 2.48
N THR A 3 -8.58 -17.69 3.80
CA THR A 3 -8.17 -18.95 4.42
C THR A 3 -9.15 -19.29 5.53
N LEU A 4 -9.63 -20.53 5.52
CA LEU A 4 -10.49 -21.10 6.55
C LEU A 4 -9.71 -22.24 7.23
N ALA A 5 -9.77 -22.29 8.56
CA ALA A 5 -9.16 -23.35 9.33
C ALA A 5 -10.22 -24.37 9.78
N SER A 6 -9.87 -25.65 9.76
CA SER A 6 -10.70 -26.74 10.28
C SER A 6 -9.83 -27.66 11.14
N ASP A 7 -10.47 -28.31 12.11
CA ASP A 7 -9.92 -29.39 12.93
C ASP A 7 -9.85 -30.73 12.20
N LYS A 8 -10.48 -30.85 11.03
CA LYS A 8 -10.34 -32.04 10.17
C LYS A 8 -8.89 -32.21 9.71
N PRO A 9 -8.35 -33.44 9.72
CA PRO A 9 -6.97 -33.70 9.32
C PRO A 9 -6.71 -33.54 7.81
N SER A 10 -7.75 -33.62 6.98
CA SER A 10 -7.71 -33.37 5.54
C SER A 10 -9.10 -33.01 5.00
N LEU A 11 -9.14 -32.42 3.80
CA LEU A 11 -10.37 -32.10 3.06
C LEU A 11 -10.30 -32.72 1.66
N ASP A 12 -11.44 -33.16 1.15
CA ASP A 12 -11.61 -33.56 -0.25
C ASP A 12 -12.22 -32.37 -1.03
N LEU A 13 -11.45 -31.83 -1.97
CA LEU A 13 -11.84 -30.62 -2.71
C LEU A 13 -13.02 -30.83 -3.67
N GLU A 14 -13.34 -32.06 -4.06
CA GLU A 14 -14.48 -32.32 -4.95
C GLU A 14 -15.76 -32.67 -4.17
N ALA A 15 -15.63 -33.37 -3.04
CA ALA A 15 -16.76 -33.75 -2.22
C ALA A 15 -17.15 -32.68 -1.18
N ASP A 16 -16.18 -31.96 -0.60
CA ASP A 16 -16.43 -31.02 0.50
C ASP A 16 -16.65 -29.58 0.04
N ILE A 17 -16.24 -29.21 -1.20
CA ILE A 17 -16.22 -27.80 -1.64
C ILE A 17 -16.76 -27.64 -3.07
N ASP A 18 -17.84 -26.87 -3.23
CA ASP A 18 -18.21 -26.30 -4.52
C ASP A 18 -17.26 -25.13 -4.85
N GLN A 19 -16.36 -25.36 -5.82
CA GLN A 19 -15.34 -24.40 -6.22
C GLN A 19 -15.92 -23.12 -6.83
N VAL A 20 -17.06 -23.20 -7.53
CA VAL A 20 -17.71 -22.04 -8.17
C VAL A 20 -18.39 -21.19 -7.10
N ALA A 21 -19.10 -21.83 -6.17
CA ALA A 21 -19.69 -21.13 -5.03
C ALA A 21 -18.61 -20.49 -4.14
N ALA A 22 -17.50 -21.20 -3.89
CA ALA A 22 -16.39 -20.70 -3.10
C ALA A 22 -15.72 -19.47 -3.73
N ALA A 23 -15.39 -19.51 -5.03
CA ALA A 23 -14.81 -18.37 -5.74
C ALA A 23 -15.74 -17.15 -5.70
N THR A 24 -17.05 -17.38 -5.89
CA THR A 24 -18.08 -16.33 -5.82
C THR A 24 -18.14 -15.70 -4.43
N ALA A 25 -18.17 -16.53 -3.38
CA ALA A 25 -18.20 -16.08 -1.99
C ALA A 25 -16.95 -15.25 -1.63
N VAL A 26 -15.77 -15.70 -2.06
CA VAL A 26 -14.50 -14.97 -1.86
C VAL A 26 -14.53 -13.61 -2.57
N GLY A 27 -14.98 -13.58 -3.83
CA GLY A 27 -15.09 -12.34 -4.60
C GLY A 27 -16.04 -11.33 -3.95
N TYR A 28 -17.23 -11.78 -3.54
CA TYR A 28 -18.21 -10.93 -2.88
C TYR A 28 -17.70 -10.40 -1.53
N LEU A 29 -17.11 -11.28 -0.71
CA LEU A 29 -16.54 -10.90 0.58
C LEU A 29 -15.41 -9.87 0.40
N HIS A 30 -14.52 -10.07 -0.57
CA HIS A 30 -13.44 -9.13 -0.87
C HIS A 30 -13.98 -7.75 -1.23
N ALA A 31 -14.92 -7.67 -2.18
CA ALA A 31 -15.54 -6.41 -2.58
C ALA A 31 -16.26 -5.73 -1.40
N LYS A 32 -16.92 -6.51 -0.54
CA LYS A 32 -17.62 -5.96 0.62
C LYS A 32 -16.68 -5.40 1.68
N ILE A 33 -15.58 -6.11 1.96
CA ILE A 33 -14.52 -5.65 2.88
C ILE A 33 -13.88 -4.36 2.34
N GLU A 34 -13.60 -4.29 1.03
CA GLU A 34 -13.05 -3.09 0.40
C GLU A 34 -14.00 -1.89 0.50
N GLN A 35 -15.30 -2.10 0.27
CA GLN A 35 -16.32 -1.07 0.43
C GLN A 35 -16.45 -0.55 1.87
N GLN A 36 -16.22 -1.40 2.88
CA GLN A 36 -16.34 -1.02 4.29
C GLN A 36 -15.04 -0.45 4.88
N ASN A 37 -13.88 -0.83 4.34
CA ASN A 37 -12.56 -0.36 4.77
C ASN A 37 -12.19 1.01 4.16
N SER A 38 -13.12 1.96 4.15
CA SER A 38 -12.84 3.36 3.79
C SER A 38 -11.84 4.05 4.75
N GLY A 39 -11.35 3.35 5.78
CA GLY A 39 -10.28 3.81 6.67
C GLY A 39 -9.14 2.80 6.75
N VAL A 40 -8.01 3.16 6.11
CA VAL A 40 -6.64 2.69 6.34
C VAL A 40 -6.50 1.16 6.55
N VAL A 41 -6.21 0.45 5.46
CA VAL A 41 -5.63 -0.90 5.56
C VAL A 41 -4.27 -0.74 6.23
N ARG A 42 -4.21 -1.00 7.55
CA ARG A 42 -2.95 -1.13 8.31
C ARG A 42 -2.24 -2.42 7.90
N GLY A 43 -1.81 -2.49 6.64
CA GLY A 43 -0.83 -3.47 6.18
C GLY A 43 0.52 -3.12 6.78
N ASN A 44 1.32 -4.14 7.09
CA ASN A 44 2.67 -4.11 7.67
C ASN A 44 3.26 -2.71 7.78
N ILE A 45 3.44 -2.27 9.03
CA ILE A 45 3.85 -0.93 9.44
C ILE A 45 5.18 -0.58 8.75
N CYS A 46 5.11 -0.03 7.54
CA CYS A 46 6.24 0.61 6.90
C CYS A 46 6.29 2.01 7.50
N GLU A 47 7.03 2.18 8.59
CA GLU A 47 7.23 3.49 9.19
C GLU A 47 8.20 4.29 8.31
N LEU A 48 7.66 5.19 7.50
CA LEU A 48 8.45 6.29 6.98
C LEU A 48 8.74 7.25 8.12
N THR A 49 10.00 7.61 8.32
CA THR A 49 10.32 8.74 9.20
C THR A 49 9.62 10.01 8.68
N PRO A 50 9.30 10.99 9.53
CA PRO A 50 8.64 12.23 9.11
C PRO A 50 9.36 12.93 7.94
N LYS A 51 10.69 12.88 7.92
CA LYS A 51 11.51 13.42 6.82
C LYS A 51 11.40 12.62 5.53
N GLN A 52 11.22 11.30 5.62
CA GLN A 52 11.00 10.44 4.44
C GLN A 52 9.59 10.57 3.88
N ALA A 53 8.59 10.92 4.69
CA ALA A 53 7.21 11.14 4.24
C ALA A 53 6.99 12.52 3.60
N LEU A 54 7.79 13.52 3.99
CA LEU A 54 7.67 14.91 3.55
C LEU A 54 7.77 15.10 2.02
N CYS A 55 8.85 14.61 1.40
CA CYS A 55 9.03 14.77 -0.05
C CYS A 55 7.98 13.97 -0.87
N PRO A 56 7.66 12.71 -0.54
CA PRO A 56 6.56 11.97 -1.18
C PRO A 56 5.20 12.65 -1.03
N LYS A 57 4.92 13.28 0.13
CA LYS A 57 3.68 14.05 0.34
C LYS A 57 3.56 15.20 -0.64
N TRP A 58 4.59 16.02 -0.79
CA TRP A 58 4.57 17.09 -1.80
C TRP A 58 4.49 16.56 -3.22
N SER A 59 5.13 15.42 -3.50
CA SER A 59 5.00 14.75 -4.79
C SER A 59 3.57 14.27 -5.06
N ALA A 60 2.83 13.85 -4.03
CA ALA A 60 1.40 13.49 -4.13
C ALA A 60 0.53 14.70 -4.50
N GLU A 61 0.88 15.87 -3.96
CA GLU A 61 0.29 17.17 -4.32
C GLU A 61 0.76 17.70 -5.68
N GLY A 62 1.55 16.93 -6.44
CA GLY A 62 2.01 17.29 -7.78
C GLY A 62 3.17 18.28 -7.84
N LYS A 63 3.90 18.51 -6.73
CA LYS A 63 5.07 19.38 -6.72
C LYS A 63 6.27 18.72 -7.39
N THR A 64 7.03 19.51 -8.14
CA THR A 64 8.29 19.04 -8.72
C THR A 64 9.39 19.00 -7.66
N MET A 65 10.45 18.23 -7.87
CA MET A 65 11.60 18.20 -6.95
C MET A 65 12.24 19.59 -6.74
N ARG A 66 12.17 20.48 -7.73
CA ARG A 66 12.67 21.86 -7.59
C ARG A 66 11.76 22.70 -6.70
N ASP A 67 10.45 22.56 -6.85
CA ASP A 67 9.50 23.27 -5.98
C ASP A 67 9.62 22.78 -4.54
N ILE A 68 9.76 21.45 -4.34
CA ILE A 68 9.97 20.86 -3.01
C ILE A 68 11.25 21.39 -2.37
N ALA A 69 12.34 21.47 -3.15
CA ALA A 69 13.61 22.01 -2.67
C ALA A 69 13.46 23.45 -2.16
N VAL A 70 12.70 24.29 -2.87
CA VAL A 70 12.41 25.67 -2.44
C VAL A 70 11.47 25.71 -1.24
N LEU A 71 10.41 24.89 -1.22
CA LEU A 71 9.41 24.87 -0.15
C LEU A 71 9.98 24.41 1.18
N GLU A 72 10.90 23.45 1.15
CA GLU A 72 11.46 22.81 2.34
C GLU A 72 12.88 23.29 2.68
N ASP A 73 13.38 24.32 1.99
CA ASP A 73 14.74 24.85 2.14
C ASP A 73 15.83 23.75 2.06
N MET A 74 15.72 22.92 1.01
CA MET A 74 16.61 21.79 0.75
C MET A 74 17.28 21.91 -0.61
N SER A 75 18.43 21.25 -0.79
CA SER A 75 19.00 21.09 -2.12
C SER A 75 18.18 20.10 -2.96
N PHE A 76 18.21 20.26 -4.29
CA PHE A 76 17.63 19.27 -5.21
C PHE A 76 18.16 17.85 -4.98
N ALA A 77 19.46 17.72 -4.67
CA ALA A 77 20.08 16.43 -4.38
C ALA A 77 19.52 15.80 -3.09
N THR A 78 19.26 16.61 -2.07
CA THR A 78 18.63 16.16 -0.80
C THR A 78 17.21 15.66 -1.03
N VAL A 79 16.41 16.39 -1.83
CA VAL A 79 15.06 15.95 -2.20
C VAL A 79 15.11 14.62 -2.95
N ASN A 80 15.98 14.50 -3.96
CA ASN A 80 16.16 13.26 -4.71
C ASN A 80 16.60 12.09 -3.82
N PHE A 81 17.47 12.33 -2.84
CA PHE A 81 17.88 11.32 -1.86
C PHE A 81 16.70 10.83 -1.02
N HIS A 82 15.88 11.73 -0.48
CA HIS A 82 14.71 11.36 0.31
C HIS A 82 13.66 10.59 -0.49
N LEU A 83 13.36 11.03 -1.72
CA LEU A 83 12.42 10.33 -2.60
C LEU A 83 12.90 8.92 -2.96
N ASN A 84 14.20 8.74 -3.23
CA ASN A 84 14.76 7.43 -3.51
C ASN A 84 14.72 6.51 -2.27
N ASN A 85 14.96 7.04 -1.08
CA ASN A 85 14.87 6.26 0.15
C ASN A 85 13.43 5.86 0.47
N ALA A 86 12.47 6.76 0.29
CA ALA A 86 11.06 6.45 0.44
C ALA A 86 10.62 5.37 -0.56
N ARG A 87 11.04 5.49 -1.82
CA ARG A 87 10.79 4.49 -2.86
C ARG A 87 11.35 3.11 -2.48
N LYS A 88 12.57 3.05 -1.95
CA LYS A 88 13.20 1.80 -1.47
C LYS A 88 12.47 1.23 -0.25
N ALA A 89 12.09 2.07 0.72
CA ALA A 89 11.38 1.65 1.92
C ALA A 89 10.00 1.05 1.60
N LEU A 90 9.33 1.59 0.57
CA LEU A 90 8.02 1.14 0.09
C LEU A 90 8.10 0.04 -0.99
N ASP A 91 9.31 -0.46 -1.31
CA ASP A 91 9.56 -1.43 -2.38
C ASP A 91 8.89 -1.07 -3.72
N ALA A 92 9.04 0.19 -4.14
CA ALA A 92 8.40 0.73 -5.32
C ALA A 92 9.34 0.86 -6.52
N GLY A 93 8.87 0.51 -7.72
CA GLY A 93 9.59 0.65 -8.98
C GLY A 93 9.68 2.09 -9.49
N SER A 94 8.73 2.95 -9.11
CA SER A 94 8.68 4.36 -9.53
C SER A 94 8.23 5.27 -8.40
N LEU A 95 8.44 6.59 -8.56
CA LEU A 95 7.93 7.58 -7.62
C LEU A 95 6.39 7.58 -7.56
N ALA A 96 5.73 7.49 -8.71
CA ALA A 96 4.27 7.41 -8.77
C ALA A 96 3.73 6.17 -8.01
N GLN A 97 4.38 5.02 -8.17
CA GLN A 97 4.04 3.82 -7.40
C GLN A 97 4.29 4.03 -5.90
N ALA A 98 5.41 4.63 -5.52
CA ALA A 98 5.74 4.91 -4.13
C ALA A 98 4.68 5.81 -3.49
N THR A 99 4.29 6.89 -4.16
CA THR A 99 3.22 7.80 -3.72
C THR A 99 1.89 7.07 -3.57
N ALA A 100 1.48 6.25 -4.56
CA ALA A 100 0.25 5.48 -4.49
C ALA A 100 0.23 4.49 -3.32
N ILE A 101 1.36 3.81 -3.05
CA ILE A 101 1.50 2.90 -1.91
C ILE A 101 1.42 3.69 -0.60
N ALA A 102 2.13 4.82 -0.48
CA ALA A 102 2.13 5.64 0.72
C ALA A 102 0.73 6.18 1.05
N THR A 103 -0.01 6.68 0.06
CA THR A 103 -1.41 7.11 0.23
C THR A 103 -2.32 5.96 0.63
N ARG A 104 -2.19 4.80 -0.02
CA ARG A 104 -3.01 3.61 0.29
C ARG A 104 -2.78 3.09 1.72
N LEU A 105 -1.56 3.22 2.23
CA LEU A 105 -1.18 2.84 3.60
C LEU A 105 -1.48 3.93 4.64
N GLY A 106 -1.95 5.12 4.22
CA GLY A 106 -2.21 6.25 5.11
C GLY A 106 -0.95 6.88 5.71
N LEU A 107 0.18 6.81 5.00
CA LEU A 107 1.47 7.35 5.43
C LEU A 107 1.68 8.82 5.04
N ILE A 108 0.92 9.33 4.07
CA ILE A 108 0.93 10.72 3.58
C ILE A 108 -0.47 11.22 3.28
#